data_AF-A0A1U7GL37-F1
#
_entry.id   AF-A0A1U7GL37-F1
#
_cell.length_a   1.000
_cell.length_b   1.000
_cell.length_c   1.000
_cell.angle_alpha   90.00
_cell.angle_beta   90.00
_cell.angle_gamma   90.00
#
_symmetry.space_group_name_H-M   'P 1'
#
loop_
_entity.id
_entity.type
_entity.pdbx_description
1 polymer ?
#
loop_
_entity_poly.entity_id
_entity_poly.type
_entity_poly.pdbx_seq_one_letter_code
_entity_poly.pdbx_strand_id
1 'polypeptide(L)'
;MRLAHGLAFAIVGGWAATVAAGTHVVTFGGGPPSHNQVSLERNVEYFRRVLAGVGLGDARHDVYFGDGGARNSVQYRLPDGDDQRLARALGMILMNNDEADIRYEKVRLPGLVGPSSVANVDAWFEVVGRSLPPGERLVFYFTGHGGPDPAHRDAPRDTTLVMPGHPNALSVRQFAAQLDKLDPGVDLTLVMVQCYSGGFANVIYNEGDPAKGLARHPRAGFFSTVATRTAAGCTPDVDEEDYHEFSTSFFEAILGETRTGRAVAKPDFDGDGRTTFDEAFAHVLLTSDTIDIPTTTSDRLIRDRSRFARGGDDEARGLLPQDAPWSTVLAAASPSQRAALEGLSQALGLDGEDRLAKARSKAGEIDPERNRRRGRGGDQGPNPAEGHEDHGPTAQAPPPGGPNFNGRGPSPAAARLRAALADRWPELTVPFHPDAPRILAEERDEIRRVLEAQPDYAAFSRRIARRAPDPAALARSPERRWVKHQRLLERADAVILGSNLPKLGDAEALGVYRRLIELEHRALAPDPAPVVEGRPRAGS
;
A
#
# COMPACT_ATOMS: atom_id res chain seq x y z
N MET A 1 19.21 37.43 74.79
CA MET A 1 18.67 37.97 73.52
C MET A 1 19.73 37.84 72.44
N ARG A 2 19.61 36.83 71.56
CA ARG A 2 20.28 36.62 70.26
C ARG A 2 20.03 35.16 69.88
N LEU A 3 18.96 34.92 69.12
CA LEU A 3 18.62 33.63 68.53
C LEU A 3 19.19 33.59 67.11
N ALA A 4 20.03 32.59 66.86
CA ALA A 4 20.62 32.30 65.55
C ALA A 4 19.57 31.66 64.62
N HIS A 5 19.55 32.12 63.37
CA HIS A 5 18.71 31.59 62.30
C HIS A 5 19.36 30.35 61.70
N GLY A 6 18.66 29.21 61.71
CA GLY A 6 18.98 28.03 60.92
C GLY A 6 18.07 27.97 59.69
N LEU A 7 18.67 28.03 58.49
CA LEU A 7 18.00 27.88 57.21
C LEU A 7 17.98 26.38 56.85
N ALA A 8 16.79 25.78 56.73
CA ALA A 8 16.63 24.43 56.20
C ALA A 8 16.12 24.51 54.76
N PHE A 9 16.95 24.12 53.79
CA PHE A 9 16.55 23.92 52.40
C PHE A 9 15.77 22.61 52.29
N ALA A 10 14.47 22.69 51.99
CA ALA A 10 13.70 21.54 51.55
C ALA A 10 13.95 21.32 50.04
N ILE A 11 14.74 20.30 49.70
CA ILE A 11 14.85 19.81 48.34
C ILE A 11 13.58 19.01 48.04
N VAL A 12 12.62 19.65 47.37
CA VAL A 12 11.50 18.93 46.75
C VAL A 12 12.02 18.28 45.48
N GLY A 13 12.40 17.01 45.60
CA GLY A 13 12.68 16.15 44.45
C GLY A 13 11.39 15.94 43.67
N GLY A 14 11.23 16.69 42.57
CA GLY A 14 10.18 16.44 41.59
C GLY A 14 10.45 15.11 40.91
N TRP A 15 9.65 14.09 41.24
CA TRP A 15 9.56 12.89 40.44
C TRP A 15 8.87 13.28 39.14
N ALA A 16 9.65 13.48 38.08
CA ALA A 16 9.11 13.50 36.73
C ALA A 16 8.55 12.10 36.47
N ALA A 17 7.23 11.95 36.63
CA ALA A 17 6.54 10.80 36.09
C ALA A 17 6.78 10.82 34.58
N THR A 18 7.60 9.90 34.08
CA THR A 18 7.67 9.58 32.66
C THR A 18 6.29 9.08 32.27
N VAL A 19 5.45 9.97 31.76
CA VAL A 19 4.23 9.60 31.07
C VAL A 19 4.68 8.67 29.94
N ALA A 20 4.16 7.44 29.92
CA ALA A 20 4.45 6.52 28.83
C ALA A 20 4.09 7.21 27.51
N ALA A 21 5.05 7.30 26.59
CA ALA A 21 4.83 7.91 25.29
C ALA A 21 3.60 7.30 24.60
N GLY A 22 2.66 8.14 24.18
CA GLY A 22 1.44 7.71 23.50
C GLY A 22 1.71 7.29 22.06
N THR A 23 0.91 6.34 21.55
CA THR A 23 0.81 6.04 20.12
C THR A 23 -0.41 6.75 19.55
N HIS A 24 -0.17 7.62 18.58
CA HIS A 24 -1.19 8.27 17.77
C HIS A 24 -1.29 7.56 16.42
N VAL A 25 -2.51 7.30 15.98
CA VAL A 25 -2.78 6.68 14.68
C VAL A 25 -3.67 7.61 13.87
N VAL A 26 -3.31 7.83 12.62
CA VAL A 26 -4.17 8.52 11.66
C VAL A 26 -4.30 7.68 10.40
N THR A 27 -5.53 7.53 9.92
CA THR A 27 -5.82 6.81 8.67
C THR A 27 -6.53 7.72 7.70
N PHE A 28 -5.96 7.85 6.51
CA PHE A 28 -6.61 8.47 5.36
C PHE A 28 -6.88 7.37 4.33
N GLY A 29 -8.14 7.20 3.92
CA GLY A 29 -8.48 6.15 2.96
C GLY A 29 -9.61 6.48 2.00
N GLY A 30 -9.83 5.57 1.06
CA GLY A 30 -10.86 5.72 0.04
C GLY A 30 -10.45 6.66 -1.09
N GLY A 31 -11.45 7.15 -1.83
CA GLY A 31 -11.27 8.00 -3.00
C GLY A 31 -12.53 8.81 -3.36
N PRO A 32 -12.57 9.46 -4.53
CA PRO A 32 -13.84 9.95 -5.07
C PRO A 32 -14.81 8.77 -5.32
N PRO A 33 -16.14 8.97 -5.36
CA PRO A 33 -17.10 7.87 -5.48
C PRO A 33 -16.78 6.85 -6.58
N SER A 34 -16.34 7.31 -7.74
CA SER A 34 -15.95 6.44 -8.87
C SER A 34 -14.78 5.49 -8.59
N HIS A 35 -14.02 5.74 -7.52
CA HIS A 35 -12.81 5.03 -7.12
C HIS A 35 -12.76 4.87 -5.59
N ASN A 36 -13.90 4.63 -4.95
CA ASN A 36 -13.99 4.49 -3.50
C ASN A 36 -14.50 3.09 -3.14
N GLN A 37 -13.71 2.07 -3.48
CA GLN A 37 -14.08 0.67 -3.37
C GLN A 37 -14.27 0.20 -1.93
N VAL A 38 -15.18 -0.74 -1.73
CA VAL A 38 -15.44 -1.40 -0.45
C VAL A 38 -14.19 -2.09 0.11
N SER A 39 -13.27 -2.60 -0.73
CA SER A 39 -12.01 -3.17 -0.24
C SER A 39 -11.17 -2.18 0.56
N LEU A 40 -11.19 -0.89 0.20
CA LEU A 40 -10.48 0.17 0.91
C LEU A 40 -11.12 0.43 2.28
N GLU A 41 -12.45 0.36 2.36
CA GLU A 41 -13.17 0.47 3.63
C GLU A 41 -12.82 -0.71 4.55
N ARG A 42 -12.83 -1.94 4.03
CA ARG A 42 -12.47 -3.15 4.77
C ARG A 42 -11.02 -3.17 5.24
N ASN A 43 -10.11 -2.53 4.50
CA ASN A 43 -8.73 -2.35 4.96
C ASN A 43 -8.66 -1.52 6.25
N VAL A 44 -9.47 -0.45 6.36
CA VAL A 44 -9.54 0.37 7.58
C VAL A 44 -10.13 -0.42 8.74
N GLU A 45 -11.21 -1.18 8.50
CA GLU A 45 -11.81 -2.04 9.53
C GLU A 45 -10.84 -3.11 10.03
N TYR A 46 -10.13 -3.76 9.11
CA TYR A 46 -9.12 -4.76 9.43
C TYR A 46 -7.99 -4.15 10.26
N PHE A 47 -7.50 -2.97 9.87
CA PHE A 47 -6.47 -2.27 10.65
C PHE A 47 -6.93 -1.91 12.07
N ARG A 48 -8.21 -1.54 12.27
CA ARG A 48 -8.76 -1.33 13.62
C ARG A 48 -8.75 -2.61 14.46
N ARG A 49 -9.07 -3.76 13.84
CA ARG A 49 -8.97 -5.06 14.51
C ARG A 49 -7.52 -5.39 14.86
N VAL A 50 -6.58 -5.07 13.98
CA VAL A 50 -5.14 -5.25 14.22
C VAL A 50 -4.70 -4.41 15.43
N LEU A 51 -5.05 -3.12 15.46
CA LEU A 51 -4.78 -2.24 16.60
C LEU A 51 -5.36 -2.81 17.90
N ALA A 52 -6.63 -3.22 17.90
CA ALA A 52 -7.25 -3.84 19.06
C ALA A 52 -6.52 -5.13 19.50
N GLY A 53 -6.18 -6.01 18.54
CA GLY A 53 -5.53 -7.29 18.79
C GLY A 53 -4.09 -7.17 19.32
N VAL A 54 -3.40 -6.06 19.03
CA VAL A 54 -2.08 -5.76 19.61
C VAL A 54 -2.13 -4.85 20.83
N GLY A 55 -3.32 -4.60 21.41
CA GLY A 55 -3.48 -3.80 22.63
C GLY A 55 -3.49 -2.28 22.42
N LEU A 56 -3.68 -1.81 21.19
CA LEU A 56 -3.83 -0.40 20.81
C LEU A 56 -5.29 -0.02 20.49
N GLY A 57 -6.27 -0.78 20.98
CA GLY A 57 -7.70 -0.50 20.74
C GLY A 57 -8.16 0.86 21.30
N ASP A 58 -7.54 1.31 22.39
CA ASP A 58 -7.82 2.60 23.04
C ASP A 58 -6.87 3.73 22.58
N ALA A 59 -5.94 3.45 21.67
CA ALA A 59 -5.07 4.47 21.11
C ALA A 59 -5.90 5.50 20.33
N ARG A 60 -5.48 6.76 20.33
CA ARG A 60 -6.14 7.79 19.53
C ARG A 60 -6.01 7.43 18.05
N HIS A 61 -7.12 7.09 17.42
CA HIS A 61 -7.20 6.73 16.00
C HIS A 61 -8.14 7.66 15.24
N ASP A 62 -7.56 8.65 14.57
CA ASP A 62 -8.32 9.60 13.75
C ASP A 62 -8.50 9.00 12.33
N VAL A 63 -9.75 8.71 11.94
CA VAL A 63 -10.06 8.08 10.64
C VAL A 63 -10.77 9.07 9.71
N TYR A 64 -10.16 9.31 8.55
CA TYR A 64 -10.74 10.05 7.44
C TYR A 64 -10.93 9.13 6.24
N PHE A 65 -12.14 9.10 5.67
CA PHE A 65 -12.44 8.15 4.60
C PHE A 65 -13.39 8.71 3.55
N GLY A 66 -13.05 8.52 2.27
CA GLY A 66 -13.88 8.95 1.15
C GLY A 66 -14.38 10.38 1.30
N ASP A 67 -15.66 10.63 0.99
CA ASP A 67 -16.30 11.93 1.19
C ASP A 67 -16.88 12.14 2.60
N GLY A 68 -16.46 11.34 3.59
CA GLY A 68 -16.90 11.46 4.97
C GLY A 68 -18.33 10.96 5.22
N GLY A 69 -18.86 10.14 4.31
CA GLY A 69 -20.21 9.57 4.44
C GLY A 69 -21.33 10.54 4.04
N ALA A 70 -21.00 11.60 3.30
CA ALA A 70 -21.96 12.62 2.88
C ALA A 70 -23.03 12.07 1.93
N ARG A 71 -22.71 11.02 1.17
CA ARG A 71 -23.58 10.35 0.20
C ARG A 71 -23.23 8.87 0.10
N ASN A 72 -23.97 8.15 -0.74
CA ASN A 72 -23.58 6.81 -1.15
C ASN A 72 -22.35 6.94 -2.05
N SER A 73 -21.19 6.57 -1.53
CA SER A 73 -19.90 6.75 -2.17
C SER A 73 -19.07 5.46 -2.19
N VAL A 74 -19.36 4.48 -1.34
CA VAL A 74 -18.61 3.23 -1.28
C VAL A 74 -19.07 2.32 -2.41
N GLN A 75 -18.16 2.02 -3.33
CA GLN A 75 -18.40 1.22 -4.51
C GLN A 75 -18.29 -0.26 -4.14
N TYR A 76 -19.37 -1.02 -4.33
CA TYR A 76 -19.40 -2.46 -4.15
C TYR A 76 -20.05 -3.15 -5.35
N ARG A 77 -19.63 -4.37 -5.65
CA ARG A 77 -20.23 -5.21 -6.69
C ARG A 77 -21.34 -6.05 -6.07
N LEU A 78 -22.43 -6.24 -6.80
CA LEU A 78 -23.45 -7.22 -6.41
C LEU A 78 -22.80 -8.60 -6.20
N PRO A 79 -23.19 -9.37 -5.16
CA PRO A 79 -22.71 -10.73 -4.97
C PRO A 79 -22.99 -11.62 -6.18
N ASP A 80 -22.14 -12.63 -6.37
CA ASP A 80 -22.30 -13.60 -7.46
C ASP A 80 -23.68 -14.27 -7.39
N GLY A 81 -24.43 -14.22 -8.50
CA GLY A 81 -25.80 -14.70 -8.54
C GLY A 81 -26.56 -14.25 -9.78
N ASP A 82 -27.85 -14.60 -9.85
CA ASP A 82 -28.72 -14.21 -10.97
C ASP A 82 -28.84 -12.69 -11.10
N ASP A 83 -28.82 -11.99 -9.97
CA ASP A 83 -29.02 -10.55 -9.92
C ASP A 83 -27.83 -9.79 -10.52
N GLN A 84 -26.61 -10.20 -10.16
CA GLN A 84 -25.39 -9.69 -10.78
C GLN A 84 -25.35 -10.03 -12.28
N ARG A 85 -25.66 -11.29 -12.65
CA ARG A 85 -25.70 -11.71 -14.07
C ARG A 85 -26.66 -10.87 -14.91
N LEU A 86 -27.87 -10.65 -14.40
CA LEU A 86 -28.89 -9.84 -15.06
C LEU A 86 -28.45 -8.38 -15.17
N ALA A 87 -27.90 -7.80 -14.10
CA ALA A 87 -27.41 -6.42 -14.11
C ALA A 87 -26.31 -6.22 -15.17
N ARG A 88 -25.32 -7.11 -15.23
CA ARG A 88 -24.26 -7.06 -16.25
C ARG A 88 -24.80 -7.27 -17.66
N ALA A 89 -25.77 -8.19 -17.83
CA ALA A 89 -26.40 -8.41 -19.12
C ALA A 89 -27.09 -7.14 -19.62
N LEU A 90 -27.92 -6.52 -18.78
CA LEU A 90 -28.61 -5.29 -19.11
C LEU A 90 -27.64 -4.14 -19.39
N GLY A 91 -26.58 -3.99 -18.60
CA GLY A 91 -25.51 -3.02 -18.86
C GLY A 91 -24.88 -3.20 -20.23
N MET A 92 -24.53 -4.43 -20.59
CA MET A 92 -23.92 -4.73 -21.89
C MET A 92 -24.89 -4.58 -23.06
N ILE A 93 -26.15 -4.97 -22.90
CA ILE A 93 -27.19 -4.89 -23.94
C ILE A 93 -27.63 -3.44 -24.19
N LEU A 94 -27.79 -2.66 -23.11
CA LEU A 94 -28.37 -1.32 -23.19
C LEU A 94 -27.31 -0.23 -23.37
N MET A 95 -26.16 -0.37 -22.72
CA MET A 95 -25.15 0.68 -22.55
C MET A 95 -23.73 0.26 -22.94
N ASN A 96 -23.53 -0.99 -23.41
CA ASN A 96 -22.20 -1.56 -23.65
C ASN A 96 -21.25 -1.40 -22.45
N ASN A 97 -21.80 -1.64 -21.25
CA ASN A 97 -21.10 -1.48 -19.97
C ASN A 97 -21.20 -2.80 -19.16
N ASP A 98 -20.07 -3.43 -18.87
CA ASP A 98 -19.99 -4.67 -18.10
C ASP A 98 -19.90 -4.47 -16.58
N GLU A 99 -19.94 -3.22 -16.12
CA GLU A 99 -19.91 -2.80 -14.71
C GLU A 99 -21.28 -2.37 -14.17
N ALA A 100 -22.37 -2.66 -14.88
CA ALA A 100 -23.72 -2.31 -14.43
C ALA A 100 -24.18 -3.08 -13.17
N ASP A 101 -23.38 -3.99 -12.65
CA ASP A 101 -23.52 -4.67 -11.36
C ASP A 101 -22.84 -3.94 -10.19
N ILE A 102 -22.15 -2.82 -10.45
CA ILE A 102 -21.62 -1.95 -9.41
C ILE A 102 -22.76 -1.14 -8.76
N ARG A 103 -22.71 -1.03 -7.44
CA ARG A 103 -23.63 -0.26 -6.59
C ARG A 103 -22.84 0.63 -5.65
N TYR A 104 -23.55 1.58 -5.03
CA TYR A 104 -22.99 2.55 -4.10
C TYR A 104 -23.74 2.52 -2.78
N GLU A 105 -23.02 2.42 -1.68
CA GLU A 105 -23.54 2.51 -0.32
C GLU A 105 -22.86 3.63 0.48
N LYS A 106 -23.41 3.94 1.65
CA LYS A 106 -22.76 4.87 2.58
C LYS A 106 -21.57 4.21 3.26
N VAL A 107 -20.60 5.02 3.65
CA VAL A 107 -19.49 4.60 4.51
C VAL A 107 -20.05 4.06 5.84
N ARG A 108 -19.60 2.88 6.26
CA ARG A 108 -20.01 2.15 7.48
C ARG A 108 -18.97 2.18 8.60
N LEU A 109 -17.84 2.84 8.39
CA LEU A 109 -16.81 3.04 9.40
C LEU A 109 -17.36 3.87 10.60
N PRO A 110 -17.31 3.34 11.83
CA PRO A 110 -17.74 4.10 13.00
C PRO A 110 -16.72 5.18 13.37
N GLY A 111 -17.18 6.31 13.90
CA GLY A 111 -16.30 7.35 14.45
C GLY A 111 -15.39 8.03 13.42
N LEU A 112 -15.85 8.17 12.17
CA LEU A 112 -15.15 8.99 11.18
C LEU A 112 -15.01 10.44 11.68
N VAL A 113 -13.81 10.98 11.52
CA VAL A 113 -13.53 12.39 11.80
C VAL A 113 -14.01 13.26 10.64
N GLY A 114 -13.88 12.78 9.40
CA GLY A 114 -14.35 13.52 8.21
C GLY A 114 -13.93 12.89 6.88
N PRO A 115 -14.08 13.63 5.76
CA PRO A 115 -13.61 13.18 4.45
C PRO A 115 -12.07 13.05 4.39
N SER A 116 -11.58 12.12 3.59
CA SER A 116 -10.15 11.98 3.28
C SER A 116 -9.71 13.04 2.27
N SER A 117 -9.79 14.32 2.63
CA SER A 117 -9.49 15.45 1.74
C SER A 117 -8.13 16.08 2.04
N VAL A 118 -7.55 16.78 1.07
CA VAL A 118 -6.31 17.56 1.28
C VAL A 118 -6.48 18.55 2.43
N ALA A 119 -7.62 19.25 2.50
CA ALA A 119 -7.92 20.19 3.58
C ALA A 119 -7.91 19.52 4.97
N ASN A 120 -8.35 18.27 5.08
CA ASN A 120 -8.32 17.53 6.34
C ASN A 120 -6.94 16.98 6.68
N VAL A 121 -6.11 16.64 5.70
CA VAL A 121 -4.67 16.38 5.94
C VAL A 121 -4.03 17.64 6.52
N ASP A 122 -4.22 18.79 5.86
CA ASP A 122 -3.67 20.07 6.31
C ASP A 122 -4.11 20.40 7.73
N ALA A 123 -5.42 20.30 8.01
CA ALA A 123 -5.99 20.60 9.32
C ALA A 123 -5.51 19.62 10.40
N TRP A 124 -5.40 18.33 10.09
CA TRP A 124 -4.94 17.33 11.05
C TRP A 124 -3.49 17.58 11.46
N PHE A 125 -2.58 17.82 10.50
CA PHE A 125 -1.19 18.11 10.81
C PHE A 125 -1.03 19.48 11.50
N GLU A 126 -1.85 20.47 11.15
CA GLU A 126 -1.82 21.78 11.77
C GLU A 126 -2.26 21.77 13.24
N VAL A 127 -3.26 20.96 13.59
CA VAL A 127 -3.80 20.90 14.94
C VAL A 127 -3.15 19.78 15.75
N VAL A 128 -3.25 18.55 15.26
CA VAL A 128 -2.83 17.35 15.98
C VAL A 128 -1.33 17.15 15.81
N GLY A 129 -0.85 17.13 14.56
CA GLY A 129 0.56 16.89 14.25
C GLY A 129 1.51 17.85 14.98
N ARG A 130 1.23 19.15 14.94
CA ARG A 130 2.00 20.18 15.67
C ARG A 130 1.96 20.05 17.19
N SER A 131 0.93 19.40 17.73
CA SER A 131 0.75 19.25 19.18
C SER A 131 1.45 18.01 19.76
N LEU A 132 1.93 17.09 18.91
CA LEU A 132 2.60 15.88 19.37
C LEU A 132 3.96 16.21 20.00
N PRO A 133 4.17 15.90 21.30
CA PRO A 133 5.45 16.14 21.96
C PRO A 133 6.55 15.16 21.52
N PRO A 134 7.83 15.54 21.68
CA PRO A 134 8.95 14.62 21.52
C PRO A 134 8.76 13.32 22.33
N GLY A 135 9.10 12.19 21.73
CA GLY A 135 8.97 10.86 22.32
C GLY A 135 7.68 10.13 21.98
N GLU A 136 6.64 10.82 21.50
CA GLU A 136 5.43 10.17 20.99
C GLU A 136 5.64 9.49 19.65
N ARG A 137 4.74 8.57 19.33
CA ARG A 137 4.76 7.78 18.09
C ARG A 137 3.57 8.13 17.23
N LEU A 138 3.80 8.38 15.95
CA LEU A 138 2.75 8.55 14.95
C LEU A 138 2.81 7.40 13.94
N VAL A 139 1.71 6.65 13.84
CA VAL A 139 1.46 5.71 12.74
C VAL A 139 0.50 6.36 11.76
N PHE A 140 0.99 6.66 10.56
CA PHE A 140 0.19 7.14 9.44
C PHE A 140 -0.10 5.98 8.49
N TYR A 141 -1.37 5.67 8.30
CA TYR A 141 -1.81 4.64 7.35
C TYR A 141 -2.60 5.27 6.21
N PHE A 142 -2.17 5.02 4.97
CA PHE A 142 -2.93 5.36 3.78
C PHE A 142 -3.38 4.11 3.03
N THR A 143 -4.68 4.05 2.74
CA THR A 143 -5.29 2.99 1.92
C THR A 143 -6.22 3.57 0.88
N GLY A 144 -5.75 3.70 -0.35
CA GLY A 144 -6.46 4.41 -1.38
C GLY A 144 -5.79 4.31 -2.75
N HIS A 145 -6.08 5.29 -3.59
CA HIS A 145 -5.52 5.35 -4.94
C HIS A 145 -4.30 6.26 -4.97
N GLY A 146 -3.44 6.01 -5.95
CA GLY A 146 -2.26 6.81 -6.21
C GLY A 146 -1.99 6.93 -7.70
N GLY A 147 -1.27 7.97 -8.08
CA GLY A 147 -0.96 8.24 -9.48
C GLY A 147 0.31 9.05 -9.65
N PRO A 148 0.91 9.09 -10.85
CA PRO A 148 1.91 10.09 -11.18
C PRO A 148 1.31 11.49 -11.04
N ASP A 149 2.11 12.50 -10.70
CA ASP A 149 1.63 13.90 -10.74
C ASP A 149 1.50 14.35 -12.21
N PRO A 150 0.27 14.59 -12.71
CA PRO A 150 0.08 15.02 -14.08
C PRO A 150 0.66 16.42 -14.34
N ALA A 151 0.85 17.25 -13.31
CA ALA A 151 1.37 18.61 -13.40
C ALA A 151 2.90 18.67 -13.47
N HIS A 152 3.61 17.66 -12.93
CA HIS A 152 5.08 17.64 -12.85
C HIS A 152 5.66 16.32 -13.38
N ARG A 153 5.47 16.08 -14.69
CA ARG A 153 5.94 14.84 -15.35
C ARG A 153 7.46 14.68 -15.33
N ASP A 154 8.20 15.77 -15.16
CA ASP A 154 9.65 15.83 -15.00
C ASP A 154 10.13 15.41 -13.60
N ALA A 155 9.22 15.34 -12.63
CA ALA A 155 9.46 14.85 -11.28
C ALA A 155 8.78 13.48 -11.06
N PRO A 156 9.30 12.37 -11.63
CA PRO A 156 8.64 11.06 -11.65
C PRO A 156 8.42 10.44 -10.25
N ARG A 157 9.00 11.03 -9.21
CA ARG A 157 8.88 10.61 -7.81
C ARG A 157 8.00 11.54 -6.97
N ASP A 158 7.58 12.70 -7.48
CA ASP A 158 6.55 13.52 -6.82
C ASP A 158 5.17 12.92 -7.16
N THR A 159 4.96 11.66 -6.76
CA THR A 159 3.69 10.94 -7.01
C THR A 159 2.59 11.48 -6.09
N THR A 160 1.35 11.03 -6.29
CA THR A 160 0.19 11.60 -5.60
C THR A 160 -0.64 10.56 -4.86
N LEU A 161 -1.21 10.96 -3.73
CA LEU A 161 -2.39 10.36 -3.14
C LEU A 161 -3.60 10.92 -3.88
N VAL A 162 -4.46 10.06 -4.41
CA VAL A 162 -5.72 10.51 -5.03
C VAL A 162 -6.72 10.77 -3.91
N MET A 163 -7.29 11.96 -3.89
CA MET A 163 -8.18 12.45 -2.83
C MET A 163 -9.56 12.82 -3.41
N PRO A 164 -10.66 12.61 -2.69
CA PRO A 164 -11.96 13.18 -3.02
C PRO A 164 -11.95 14.72 -2.96
N GLY A 165 -12.77 15.33 -3.82
CA GLY A 165 -13.00 16.78 -3.83
C GLY A 165 -11.98 17.56 -4.66
N HIS A 166 -11.88 18.87 -4.40
CA HIS A 166 -10.87 19.74 -4.99
C HIS A 166 -10.04 20.40 -3.88
N PRO A 167 -8.69 20.32 -3.92
CA PRO A 167 -7.90 19.54 -4.87
C PRO A 167 -8.13 18.02 -4.71
N ASN A 168 -8.02 17.28 -5.82
CA ASN A 168 -8.30 15.85 -5.90
C ASN A 168 -7.04 14.98 -5.75
N ALA A 169 -5.93 15.58 -5.32
CA ALA A 169 -4.66 14.89 -5.14
C ALA A 169 -3.77 15.63 -4.14
N LEU A 170 -2.91 14.88 -3.43
CA LEU A 170 -1.83 15.39 -2.58
C LEU A 170 -0.50 14.80 -3.04
N SER A 171 0.46 15.63 -3.46
CA SER A 171 1.77 15.16 -3.94
C SER A 171 2.73 14.81 -2.80
N VAL A 172 3.82 14.08 -3.10
CA VAL A 172 4.90 13.78 -2.14
C VAL A 172 5.48 15.05 -1.54
N ARG A 173 5.75 16.07 -2.36
CA ARG A 173 6.24 17.38 -1.90
C ARG A 173 5.28 18.04 -0.92
N GLN A 174 3.99 18.05 -1.24
CA GLN A 174 2.97 18.63 -0.36
C GLN A 174 2.85 17.84 0.95
N PHE A 175 2.93 16.51 0.88
CA PHE A 175 2.90 15.66 2.07
C PHE A 175 4.16 15.82 2.93
N ALA A 176 5.35 15.93 2.33
CA ALA A 176 6.59 16.20 3.05
C ALA A 176 6.50 17.49 3.87
N ALA A 177 5.89 18.55 3.31
CA ALA A 177 5.64 19.80 4.02
C ALA A 177 4.67 19.64 5.22
N GLN A 178 3.77 18.65 5.21
CA GLN A 178 2.95 18.32 6.38
C GLN A 178 3.77 17.61 7.45
N LEU A 179 4.62 16.67 7.05
CA LEU A 179 5.52 15.96 7.96
C LEU A 179 6.56 16.88 8.60
N ASP A 180 6.90 18.00 7.96
CA ASP A 180 7.78 19.04 8.51
C ASP A 180 7.14 19.82 9.67
N LYS A 181 5.83 19.67 9.90
CA LYS A 181 5.11 20.28 11.04
C LYS A 181 5.25 19.48 12.34
N LEU A 182 5.72 18.24 12.28
CA LEU A 182 5.94 17.39 13.46
C LEU A 182 7.21 17.83 14.20
N ASP A 183 7.25 17.61 15.51
CA ASP A 183 8.49 17.77 16.26
C ASP A 183 9.52 16.68 15.85
N PRO A 184 10.81 17.00 15.68
CA PRO A 184 11.87 16.03 15.37
C PRO A 184 11.96 14.79 16.27
N GLY A 185 11.50 14.91 17.51
CA GLY A 185 11.48 13.82 18.48
C GLY A 185 10.27 12.90 18.36
N VAL A 186 9.33 13.16 17.46
CA VAL A 186 8.19 12.27 17.20
C VAL A 186 8.66 11.15 16.26
N ASP A 187 8.46 9.91 16.69
CA ASP A 187 8.79 8.73 15.88
C ASP A 187 7.67 8.47 14.87
N LEU A 188 7.98 8.59 13.57
CA LEU A 188 7.02 8.44 12.49
C LEU A 188 7.17 7.10 11.76
N THR A 189 6.06 6.36 11.65
CA THR A 189 5.91 5.19 10.78
C THR A 189 4.80 5.44 9.76
N LEU A 190 5.13 5.29 8.47
CA LEU A 190 4.20 5.37 7.35
C LEU A 190 3.93 3.97 6.81
N VAL A 191 2.66 3.61 6.64
CA VAL A 191 2.24 2.43 5.87
C VAL A 191 1.36 2.94 4.75
N MET A 192 1.78 2.78 3.50
CA MET A 192 1.09 3.40 2.36
C MET A 192 0.83 2.38 1.26
N VAL A 193 -0.46 2.11 1.05
CA VAL A 193 -0.96 1.15 0.07
C VAL A 193 -1.72 1.86 -1.02
N GLN A 194 -1.02 2.06 -2.14
CA GLN A 194 -1.56 2.61 -3.37
C GLN A 194 -0.59 2.37 -4.54
N CYS A 195 -1.06 2.56 -5.77
CA CYS A 195 -0.18 2.63 -6.94
C CYS A 195 0.87 3.76 -6.76
N TYR A 196 2.09 3.53 -7.23
CA TYR A 196 3.19 4.52 -7.19
C TYR A 196 3.61 4.97 -5.77
N SER A 197 3.27 4.19 -4.74
CA SER A 197 3.51 4.50 -3.33
C SER A 197 5.00 4.72 -3.00
N GLY A 198 5.92 4.02 -3.68
CA GLY A 198 7.36 4.19 -3.48
C GLY A 198 7.90 5.58 -3.84
N GLY A 199 7.13 6.44 -4.53
CA GLY A 199 7.48 7.86 -4.68
C GLY A 199 7.53 8.58 -3.32
N PHE A 200 6.63 8.20 -2.40
CA PHE A 200 6.59 8.72 -1.04
C PHE A 200 7.79 8.30 -0.19
N ALA A 201 8.64 7.36 -0.62
CA ALA A 201 9.90 7.09 0.06
C ALA A 201 10.84 8.30 0.04
N ASN A 202 10.63 9.26 -0.87
CA ASN A 202 11.37 10.52 -0.90
C ASN A 202 11.08 11.46 0.28
N VAL A 203 10.08 11.20 1.13
CA VAL A 203 9.79 12.05 2.30
C VAL A 203 10.96 12.15 3.29
N ILE A 204 11.99 11.30 3.18
CA ILE A 204 13.25 11.41 3.91
C ILE A 204 14.13 12.59 3.45
N TYR A 205 13.73 13.31 2.40
CA TYR A 205 14.41 14.49 1.87
C TYR A 205 13.56 15.74 2.06
N ASN A 206 14.22 16.90 2.15
CA ASN A 206 13.52 18.18 2.20
C ASN A 206 12.67 18.34 0.93
N GLU A 207 11.39 18.70 1.12
CA GLU A 207 10.41 18.83 0.04
C GLU A 207 10.22 17.57 -0.83
N GLY A 208 10.67 16.39 -0.39
CA GLY A 208 10.61 15.17 -1.20
C GLY A 208 11.64 15.13 -2.33
N ASP A 209 12.70 15.93 -2.28
CA ASP A 209 13.70 16.03 -3.34
C ASP A 209 15.12 15.68 -2.84
N PRO A 210 15.74 14.59 -3.33
CA PRO A 210 17.11 14.21 -2.97
C PRO A 210 18.16 15.31 -3.19
N ALA A 211 17.93 16.23 -4.13
CA ALA A 211 18.81 17.35 -4.40
C ALA A 211 18.78 18.43 -3.28
N LYS A 212 17.75 18.43 -2.43
CA LYS A 212 17.55 19.39 -1.34
C LYS A 212 18.04 18.90 0.03
N GLY A 213 18.79 17.79 0.05
CA GLY A 213 19.35 17.23 1.28
C GLY A 213 18.33 16.48 2.12
N LEU A 214 18.82 15.86 3.21
CA LEU A 214 18.00 15.02 4.07
C LEU A 214 17.05 15.86 4.93
N ALA A 215 15.85 15.32 5.15
CA ALA A 215 14.91 15.87 6.10
C ALA A 215 15.50 15.80 7.52
N ARG A 216 15.12 16.76 8.38
CA ARG A 216 15.60 16.83 9.76
C ARG A 216 15.16 15.65 10.63
N HIS A 217 14.13 14.92 10.20
CA HIS A 217 13.46 13.89 10.98
C HIS A 217 13.52 12.59 10.19
N PRO A 218 14.08 11.50 10.74
CA PRO A 218 13.99 10.19 10.10
C PRO A 218 12.52 9.76 10.09
N ARG A 219 12.04 9.34 8.91
CA ARG A 219 10.64 8.96 8.67
C ARG A 219 10.67 7.54 8.13
N ALA A 220 10.29 6.55 8.92
CA ALA A 220 10.24 5.18 8.44
C ALA A 220 8.97 4.97 7.63
N GLY A 221 9.10 4.43 6.42
CA GLY A 221 7.96 4.19 5.55
C GLY A 221 8.03 2.83 4.87
N PHE A 222 6.85 2.21 4.75
CA PHE A 222 6.61 0.94 4.08
C PHE A 222 5.60 1.15 2.97
N PHE A 223 6.00 0.84 1.74
CA PHE A 223 5.23 1.15 0.53
C PHE A 223 4.92 -0.13 -0.23
N SER A 224 3.68 -0.24 -0.71
CA SER A 224 3.24 -1.42 -1.47
C SER A 224 4.07 -1.69 -2.73
N THR A 225 4.55 -0.66 -3.43
CA THR A 225 5.28 -0.83 -4.69
C THR A 225 6.27 0.32 -4.95
N VAL A 226 7.07 0.22 -6.00
CA VAL A 226 8.02 1.27 -6.40
C VAL A 226 7.33 2.47 -7.08
N ALA A 227 8.02 3.61 -7.16
CA ALA A 227 7.49 4.89 -7.67
C ALA A 227 6.99 4.88 -9.12
N THR A 228 7.25 3.82 -9.89
CA THR A 228 6.94 3.71 -11.32
C THR A 228 5.92 2.62 -11.64
N ARG A 229 5.33 1.97 -10.63
CA ARG A 229 4.44 0.81 -10.82
C ARG A 229 3.09 0.99 -10.16
N THR A 230 2.08 0.35 -10.75
CA THR A 230 0.80 0.09 -10.10
C THR A 230 0.95 -0.91 -8.96
N ALA A 231 -0.03 -0.91 -8.05
CA ALA A 231 -0.14 -1.86 -6.95
C ALA A 231 -1.43 -2.68 -7.05
N ALA A 232 -1.47 -3.83 -6.40
CA ALA A 232 -2.70 -4.60 -6.21
C ALA A 232 -3.60 -4.02 -5.10
N GLY A 233 -4.88 -4.42 -5.07
CA GLY A 233 -5.75 -4.25 -3.88
C GLY A 233 -7.01 -3.38 -4.01
N CYS A 234 -7.15 -2.61 -5.09
CA CYS A 234 -8.33 -1.78 -5.29
C CYS A 234 -9.41 -2.55 -6.06
N THR A 235 -10.38 -3.16 -5.38
CA THR A 235 -11.47 -3.90 -6.04
C THR A 235 -12.83 -3.62 -5.42
N PRO A 236 -13.90 -3.41 -6.23
CA PRO A 236 -15.26 -3.29 -5.72
C PRO A 236 -15.87 -4.64 -5.31
N ASP A 237 -15.18 -5.77 -5.49
CA ASP A 237 -15.69 -7.08 -5.08
C ASP A 237 -15.91 -7.13 -3.57
N VAL A 238 -16.89 -7.89 -3.11
CA VAL A 238 -17.28 -7.95 -1.67
C VAL A 238 -16.69 -9.12 -0.91
N ASP A 239 -16.09 -10.09 -1.60
CA ASP A 239 -15.46 -11.23 -0.96
C ASP A 239 -14.09 -10.82 -0.42
N GLU A 240 -13.93 -10.85 0.91
CA GLU A 240 -12.69 -10.45 1.55
C GLU A 240 -11.55 -11.45 1.33
N GLU A 241 -11.85 -12.70 0.97
CA GLU A 241 -10.81 -13.69 0.66
C GLU A 241 -10.01 -13.30 -0.58
N ASP A 242 -10.61 -12.55 -1.51
CA ASP A 242 -9.98 -12.07 -2.73
C ASP A 242 -9.08 -10.82 -2.52
N TYR A 243 -9.08 -10.26 -1.31
CA TYR A 243 -8.33 -9.02 -1.01
C TYR A 243 -6.86 -9.30 -0.72
N HIS A 244 -6.11 -9.47 -1.81
CA HIS A 244 -4.66 -9.67 -1.77
C HIS A 244 -3.93 -8.38 -2.14
N GLU A 245 -3.44 -7.66 -1.13
CA GLU A 245 -2.63 -6.45 -1.27
C GLU A 245 -1.62 -6.33 -0.12
N PHE A 246 -0.69 -5.38 -0.23
CA PHE A 246 0.43 -5.23 0.71
C PHE A 246 0.00 -5.18 2.19
N SER A 247 -0.96 -4.34 2.56
CA SER A 247 -1.38 -4.19 3.97
C SER A 247 -2.11 -5.40 4.52
N THR A 248 -2.76 -6.22 3.68
CA THR A 248 -3.26 -7.54 4.08
C THR A 248 -2.14 -8.33 4.74
N SER A 249 -1.13 -8.72 3.96
CA SER A 249 -0.05 -9.58 4.45
C SER A 249 0.78 -8.91 5.54
N PHE A 250 0.99 -7.59 5.46
CA PHE A 250 1.75 -6.83 6.45
C PHE A 250 1.08 -6.86 7.83
N PHE A 251 -0.22 -6.58 7.89
CA PHE A 251 -0.93 -6.58 9.17
C PHE A 251 -1.28 -7.99 9.66
N GLU A 252 -1.46 -8.97 8.75
CA GLU A 252 -1.57 -10.39 9.10
C GLU A 252 -0.33 -10.89 9.85
N ALA A 253 0.87 -10.49 9.41
CA ALA A 253 2.10 -10.81 10.10
C ALA A 253 2.13 -10.26 11.53
N ILE A 254 1.68 -9.01 11.71
CA ILE A 254 1.69 -8.32 13.01
C ILE A 254 0.65 -8.91 13.97
N LEU A 255 -0.57 -9.14 13.49
CA LEU A 255 -1.68 -9.64 14.29
C LEU A 255 -1.55 -11.15 14.56
N GLY A 256 -1.02 -11.92 13.61
CA GLY A 256 -1.03 -13.39 13.64
C GLY A 256 -2.37 -13.99 13.20
N GLU A 257 -3.16 -13.25 12.43
CA GLU A 257 -4.50 -13.65 11.99
C GLU A 257 -4.81 -13.01 10.64
N THR A 258 -5.49 -13.73 9.74
CA THR A 258 -5.96 -13.19 8.46
C THR A 258 -7.09 -12.18 8.63
N ARG A 259 -7.41 -11.43 7.57
CA ARG A 259 -8.64 -10.60 7.55
C ARG A 259 -9.94 -11.41 7.77
N THR A 260 -9.93 -12.70 7.48
CA THR A 260 -11.06 -13.62 7.69
C THR A 260 -11.00 -14.42 9.00
N GLY A 261 -10.03 -14.18 9.88
CA GLY A 261 -9.98 -14.82 11.21
C GLY A 261 -9.15 -16.10 11.29
N ARG A 262 -8.42 -16.47 10.23
CA ARG A 262 -7.57 -17.66 10.23
C ARG A 262 -6.22 -17.34 10.88
N ALA A 263 -5.78 -18.17 11.81
CA ALA A 263 -4.47 -18.00 12.44
C ALA A 263 -3.31 -18.03 11.41
N VAL A 264 -2.34 -17.14 11.60
CA VAL A 264 -1.10 -17.03 10.83
C VAL A 264 0.07 -17.10 11.81
N ALA A 265 1.10 -17.87 11.49
CA ALA A 265 2.33 -17.87 12.28
C ALA A 265 3.00 -16.49 12.17
N LYS A 266 3.12 -15.79 13.30
CA LYS A 266 3.79 -14.50 13.37
C LYS A 266 5.28 -14.68 13.02
N PRO A 267 5.86 -13.83 12.15
CA PRO A 267 7.29 -13.86 11.92
C PRO A 267 8.01 -13.35 13.18
N ASP A 268 9.04 -14.10 13.55
CA ASP A 268 10.00 -13.81 14.62
C ASP A 268 11.34 -14.38 14.12
N PHE A 269 11.95 -13.66 13.19
CA PHE A 269 13.13 -14.12 12.46
C PHE A 269 14.41 -13.97 13.29
N ASP A 270 14.41 -13.11 14.31
CA ASP A 270 15.52 -12.96 15.24
C ASP A 270 15.34 -13.71 16.58
N GLY A 271 14.15 -14.23 16.85
CA GLY A 271 13.85 -15.07 18.01
C GLY A 271 13.61 -14.29 19.30
N ASP A 272 13.27 -13.00 19.21
CA ASP A 272 13.04 -12.14 20.36
C ASP A 272 11.60 -12.21 20.92
N GLY A 273 10.73 -13.00 20.27
CA GLY A 273 9.34 -13.22 20.66
C GLY A 273 8.38 -12.11 20.21
N ARG A 274 8.84 -11.15 19.41
CA ARG A 274 8.04 -10.04 18.89
C ARG A 274 7.96 -10.10 17.36
N THR A 275 7.11 -9.25 16.82
CA THR A 275 7.04 -9.03 15.37
C THR A 275 7.21 -7.55 15.12
N THR A 276 8.35 -7.20 14.53
CA THR A 276 8.71 -5.85 14.12
C THR A 276 8.15 -5.51 12.74
N PHE A 277 8.20 -4.24 12.36
CA PHE A 277 7.79 -3.83 11.01
C PHE A 277 8.70 -4.40 9.91
N ASP A 278 10.01 -4.56 10.13
CA ASP A 278 10.94 -5.20 9.18
C ASP A 278 10.62 -6.70 9.01
N GLU A 279 10.23 -7.41 10.08
CA GLU A 279 9.79 -8.80 9.99
C GLU A 279 8.45 -8.95 9.28
N ALA A 280 7.50 -8.05 9.56
CA ALA A 280 6.25 -7.97 8.82
C ALA A 280 6.49 -7.67 7.34
N PHE A 281 7.42 -6.77 7.01
CA PHE A 281 7.82 -6.48 5.63
C PHE A 281 8.45 -7.71 4.95
N ALA A 282 9.36 -8.42 5.62
CA ALA A 282 9.94 -9.66 5.11
C ALA A 282 8.87 -10.75 4.89
N HIS A 283 7.88 -10.84 5.79
CA HIS A 283 6.73 -11.73 5.62
C HIS A 283 5.92 -11.38 4.36
N VAL A 284 5.71 -10.10 4.06
CA VAL A 284 5.06 -9.69 2.79
C VAL A 284 5.84 -10.16 1.58
N LEU A 285 7.17 -9.99 1.57
CA LEU A 285 8.00 -10.42 0.44
C LEU A 285 7.86 -11.92 0.16
N LEU A 286 7.72 -12.72 1.21
CA LEU A 286 7.61 -14.19 1.15
C LEU A 286 6.22 -14.69 0.79
N THR A 287 5.17 -14.08 1.32
CA THR A 287 3.80 -14.61 1.26
C THR A 287 2.91 -13.91 0.24
N SER A 288 3.23 -12.68 -0.16
CA SER A 288 2.45 -11.96 -1.16
C SER A 288 2.59 -12.62 -2.53
N ASP A 289 1.48 -12.95 -3.15
CA ASP A 289 1.44 -13.41 -4.54
C ASP A 289 1.08 -12.31 -5.54
N THR A 290 1.00 -11.04 -5.11
CA THR A 290 0.60 -9.90 -5.94
C THR A 290 1.68 -9.46 -6.93
N ILE A 291 1.36 -8.48 -7.77
CA ILE A 291 2.31 -7.83 -8.71
C ILE A 291 3.18 -6.74 -8.06
N ASP A 292 3.11 -6.62 -6.74
CA ASP A 292 3.75 -5.56 -5.98
C ASP A 292 5.26 -5.79 -5.87
N ILE A 293 6.04 -4.70 -5.82
CA ILE A 293 7.47 -4.72 -5.47
C ILE A 293 7.66 -3.79 -4.28
N PRO A 294 7.39 -4.27 -3.06
CA PRO A 294 7.42 -3.42 -1.87
C PRO A 294 8.81 -2.81 -1.63
N THR A 295 8.84 -1.63 -1.03
CA THR A 295 10.08 -0.92 -0.70
C THR A 295 9.93 -0.12 0.59
N THR A 296 11.05 0.29 1.17
CA THR A 296 11.10 1.12 2.38
C THR A 296 11.83 2.44 2.14
N THR A 297 11.74 3.34 3.12
CA THR A 297 12.58 4.55 3.17
C THR A 297 14.07 4.23 3.34
N SER A 298 14.43 3.18 4.09
CA SER A 298 15.83 2.77 4.23
C SER A 298 16.41 2.24 2.90
N ASP A 299 15.62 1.46 2.14
CA ASP A 299 15.96 1.02 0.78
C ASP A 299 16.16 2.21 -0.16
N ARG A 300 15.28 3.23 -0.07
CA ARG A 300 15.37 4.44 -0.88
C ARG A 300 16.67 5.20 -0.61
N LEU A 301 17.03 5.37 0.66
CA LEU A 301 18.22 6.11 1.09
C LEU A 301 19.50 5.45 0.56
N ILE A 302 19.65 4.14 0.76
CA ILE A 302 20.88 3.43 0.35
C ILE A 302 21.04 3.38 -1.17
N ARG A 303 19.95 3.46 -1.94
CA ARG A 303 20.03 3.57 -3.42
C ARG A 303 20.58 4.92 -3.88
N ASP A 304 20.32 5.99 -3.14
CA ASP A 304 20.87 7.32 -3.45
C ASP A 304 22.28 7.53 -2.92
N ARG A 305 22.54 7.05 -1.70
CA ARG A 305 23.73 7.42 -0.92
C ARG A 305 24.82 6.34 -0.93
N SER A 306 24.51 5.14 -1.42
CA SER A 306 25.46 4.05 -1.57
C SER A 306 25.67 3.67 -3.04
N ARG A 307 26.58 2.73 -3.29
CA ARG A 307 26.84 2.17 -4.61
C ARG A 307 27.51 0.81 -4.54
N PHE A 308 27.38 0.04 -5.62
CA PHE A 308 28.14 -1.17 -5.84
C PHE A 308 29.61 -0.85 -6.20
N ALA A 309 30.50 -1.81 -5.95
CA ALA A 309 31.88 -1.75 -6.43
C ALA A 309 31.93 -1.75 -7.97
N ARG A 310 32.85 -0.96 -8.55
CA ARG A 310 33.04 -0.83 -10.01
C ARG A 310 34.43 -1.29 -10.50
N GLY A 311 35.30 -1.77 -9.61
CA GLY A 311 36.65 -2.27 -9.95
C GLY A 311 37.64 -2.22 -8.78
N GLY A 312 38.92 -2.39 -9.08
CA GLY A 312 39.97 -2.71 -8.09
C GLY A 312 40.09 -1.78 -6.88
N ASP A 313 40.01 -0.45 -7.04
CA ASP A 313 40.09 0.49 -5.91
C ASP A 313 38.89 0.37 -4.96
N ASP A 314 37.72 -0.02 -5.48
CA ASP A 314 36.53 -0.25 -4.66
C ASP A 314 36.60 -1.58 -3.92
N GLU A 315 37.15 -2.62 -4.55
CA GLU A 315 37.42 -3.91 -3.92
C GLU A 315 38.44 -3.78 -2.79
N ALA A 316 39.48 -2.96 -2.98
CA ALA A 316 40.46 -2.65 -1.94
C ALA A 316 39.85 -1.91 -0.74
N ARG A 317 38.76 -1.14 -0.95
CA ARG A 317 37.95 -0.54 0.11
C ARG A 317 36.93 -1.51 0.73
N GLY A 318 36.86 -2.74 0.21
CA GLY A 318 35.92 -3.76 0.63
C GLY A 318 34.48 -3.50 0.19
N LEU A 319 34.24 -2.64 -0.80
CA LEU A 319 32.90 -2.49 -1.38
C LEU A 319 32.48 -3.78 -2.07
N LEU A 320 31.24 -4.20 -1.83
CA LEU A 320 30.66 -5.37 -2.44
C LEU A 320 30.13 -5.05 -3.85
N PRO A 321 30.37 -5.91 -4.86
CA PRO A 321 29.78 -5.77 -6.18
C PRO A 321 28.31 -6.19 -6.18
N GLN A 322 27.59 -5.86 -7.26
CA GLN A 322 26.14 -6.15 -7.40
C GLN A 322 25.83 -7.65 -7.51
N ASP A 323 26.80 -8.45 -7.94
CA ASP A 323 26.79 -9.90 -8.06
C ASP A 323 27.67 -10.56 -6.98
N ALA A 324 27.81 -9.91 -5.82
CA ALA A 324 28.52 -10.45 -4.67
C ALA A 324 28.09 -11.91 -4.38
N PRO A 325 29.04 -12.79 -3.97
CA PRO A 325 28.73 -14.18 -3.62
C PRO A 325 27.59 -14.27 -2.62
N TRP A 326 26.65 -15.19 -2.84
CA TRP A 326 25.46 -15.34 -2.00
C TRP A 326 25.77 -15.46 -0.51
N SER A 327 26.80 -16.24 -0.15
CA SER A 327 27.26 -16.39 1.24
C SER A 327 27.69 -15.06 1.87
N THR A 328 28.36 -14.20 1.10
CA THR A 328 28.75 -12.85 1.53
C THR A 328 27.53 -11.96 1.77
N VAL A 329 26.52 -12.03 0.89
CA VAL A 329 25.27 -11.29 1.05
C VAL A 329 24.52 -11.77 2.31
N LEU A 330 24.39 -13.08 2.51
CA LEU A 330 23.72 -13.62 3.70
C LEU A 330 24.46 -13.28 5.00
N ALA A 331 25.79 -13.25 4.98
CA ALA A 331 26.59 -12.89 6.15
C ALA A 331 26.37 -11.43 6.58
N ALA A 332 26.01 -10.55 5.65
CA ALA A 332 25.74 -9.15 5.92
C ALA A 332 24.26 -8.81 6.18
N ALA A 333 23.36 -9.76 5.90
CA ALA A 333 21.93 -9.59 6.08
C ALA A 333 21.51 -9.63 7.56
N SER A 334 20.60 -8.74 7.97
CA SER A 334 19.82 -8.91 9.21
C SER A 334 18.98 -10.20 9.16
N PRO A 335 18.49 -10.71 10.31
CA PRO A 335 17.66 -11.91 10.35
C PRO A 335 16.45 -11.88 9.39
N SER A 336 15.69 -10.78 9.35
CA SER A 336 14.55 -10.64 8.42
C SER A 336 15.00 -10.58 6.96
N GLN A 337 16.11 -9.90 6.64
CA GLN A 337 16.62 -9.90 5.25
C GLN A 337 17.08 -11.29 4.84
N ARG A 338 17.75 -12.03 5.73
CA ARG A 338 18.16 -13.42 5.50
C ARG A 338 16.96 -14.30 5.23
N ALA A 339 15.91 -14.24 6.07
CA ALA A 339 14.69 -15.00 5.87
C ALA A 339 14.03 -14.71 4.52
N ALA A 340 13.92 -13.41 4.15
CA ALA A 340 13.38 -13.01 2.86
C ALA A 340 14.24 -13.53 1.68
N LEU A 341 15.57 -13.38 1.77
CA LEU A 341 16.51 -13.83 0.74
C LEU A 341 16.45 -15.35 0.53
N GLU A 342 16.53 -16.12 1.62
CA GLU A 342 16.52 -17.59 1.55
C GLU A 342 15.16 -18.11 1.07
N GLY A 343 14.05 -17.58 1.62
CA GLY A 343 12.71 -18.02 1.23
C GLY A 343 12.36 -17.66 -0.22
N LEU A 344 12.73 -16.47 -0.70
CA LEU A 344 12.57 -16.11 -2.11
C LEU A 344 13.47 -16.95 -3.03
N SER A 345 14.72 -17.19 -2.64
CA SER A 345 15.63 -18.05 -3.40
C SER A 345 15.07 -19.47 -3.52
N GLN A 346 14.51 -20.01 -2.43
CA GLN A 346 13.86 -21.32 -2.40
C GLN A 346 12.63 -21.34 -3.32
N ALA A 347 11.74 -20.34 -3.20
CA ALA A 347 10.52 -20.25 -4.02
C ALA A 347 10.82 -20.14 -5.53
N LEU A 348 11.97 -19.57 -5.90
CA LEU A 348 12.42 -19.42 -7.28
C LEU A 348 13.29 -20.59 -7.78
N GLY A 349 13.59 -21.56 -6.92
CA GLY A 349 14.49 -22.68 -7.23
C GLY A 349 15.88 -22.20 -7.65
N LEU A 350 16.45 -21.28 -6.87
CA LEU A 350 17.78 -20.70 -7.08
C LEU A 350 18.78 -21.21 -6.03
N ASP A 351 19.92 -21.69 -6.50
CA ASP A 351 20.99 -22.31 -5.72
C ASP A 351 22.39 -21.82 -6.16
N GLY A 352 23.41 -22.05 -5.32
CA GLY A 352 24.79 -21.67 -5.57
C GLY A 352 25.19 -20.25 -5.14
N GLU A 353 26.47 -19.91 -5.29
CA GLU A 353 26.98 -18.57 -4.96
C GLU A 353 26.56 -17.51 -5.98
N ASP A 354 26.17 -17.91 -7.20
CA ASP A 354 25.81 -17.08 -8.34
C ASP A 354 24.29 -16.84 -8.47
N ARG A 355 23.51 -17.12 -7.42
CA ARG A 355 22.03 -16.96 -7.38
C ARG A 355 21.56 -15.60 -7.90
N LEU A 356 22.26 -14.52 -7.57
CA LEU A 356 21.90 -13.16 -8.01
C LEU A 356 22.04 -12.99 -9.53
N ALA A 357 23.12 -13.51 -10.12
CA ALA A 357 23.32 -13.49 -11.56
C ALA A 357 22.25 -14.32 -12.28
N LYS A 358 21.98 -15.54 -11.78
CA LYS A 358 20.89 -16.40 -12.26
C LYS A 358 19.53 -15.72 -12.18
N ALA A 359 19.23 -15.04 -11.07
CA ALA A 359 17.98 -14.32 -10.88
C ALA A 359 17.82 -13.18 -11.89
N ARG A 360 18.87 -12.39 -12.15
CA ARG A 360 18.85 -11.32 -13.17
C ARG A 360 18.67 -11.88 -14.59
N SER A 361 19.32 -12.99 -14.92
CA SER A 361 19.14 -13.68 -16.22
C SER A 361 17.69 -14.12 -16.41
N LYS A 362 17.14 -14.87 -15.46
CA LYS A 362 15.75 -15.35 -15.51
C LYS A 362 14.74 -14.21 -15.56
N ALA A 363 14.95 -13.13 -14.80
CA ALA A 363 14.09 -11.95 -14.86
C ALA A 363 14.14 -11.29 -16.26
N GLY A 364 15.31 -11.26 -16.90
CA GLY A 364 15.49 -10.76 -18.26
C GLY A 364 14.87 -11.64 -19.34
N GLU A 365 14.80 -12.95 -19.13
CA GLU A 365 14.15 -13.89 -20.04
C GLU A 365 12.62 -13.78 -19.97
N ILE A 366 12.06 -13.54 -18.78
CA ILE A 366 10.62 -13.41 -18.58
C ILE A 366 10.08 -12.11 -19.21
N ASP A 367 10.83 -11.01 -19.11
CA ASP A 367 10.46 -9.72 -19.70
C ASP A 367 11.69 -8.98 -20.27
N PRO A 368 12.06 -9.26 -21.54
CA PRO A 368 13.25 -8.69 -22.17
C PRO A 368 13.19 -7.17 -22.38
N GLU A 369 11.99 -6.60 -22.56
CA GLU A 369 11.80 -5.16 -22.79
C GLU A 369 11.92 -4.36 -21.49
N ARG A 370 11.38 -4.87 -20.37
CA ARG A 370 11.52 -4.21 -19.06
C ARG A 370 12.93 -4.28 -18.50
N ASN A 371 13.73 -5.31 -18.84
CA ASN A 371 15.10 -5.44 -18.31
C ASN A 371 16.14 -4.54 -19.06
N ARG A 372 15.93 -4.25 -20.35
CA ARG A 372 16.81 -3.36 -21.15
C ARG A 372 16.85 -1.92 -20.62
N ARG A 373 15.78 -1.46 -19.97
CA ARG A 373 15.68 -0.10 -19.40
C ARG A 373 16.48 0.07 -18.10
N ARG A 374 16.80 -1.01 -17.38
CA ARG A 374 17.57 -0.97 -16.12
C ARG A 374 19.09 -0.80 -16.34
N GLY A 375 19.60 -1.23 -17.50
CA GLY A 375 21.05 -1.23 -17.80
C GLY A 375 21.64 0.08 -18.34
N ARG A 376 20.81 1.09 -18.65
CA ARG A 376 21.27 2.37 -19.27
C ARG A 376 20.84 3.65 -18.55
N GLY A 377 20.08 3.56 -17.47
CA GLY A 377 19.68 4.73 -16.68
C GLY A 377 19.78 4.40 -15.21
N GLY A 378 20.80 4.93 -14.54
CA GLY A 378 20.70 5.13 -13.10
C GLY A 378 19.57 6.10 -12.89
N ASP A 379 18.39 5.60 -12.52
CA ASP A 379 17.29 6.32 -11.91
C ASP A 379 16.91 7.72 -12.43
N GLN A 380 17.21 8.00 -13.70
CA GLN A 380 16.75 9.18 -14.41
C GLN A 380 15.37 8.85 -14.97
N GLY A 381 14.43 9.76 -14.71
CA GLY A 381 13.03 9.65 -15.11
C GLY A 381 12.84 9.35 -16.60
N PRO A 382 11.65 8.86 -16.98
CA PRO A 382 11.36 8.54 -18.37
C PRO A 382 11.50 9.80 -19.24
N ASN A 383 12.11 9.63 -20.41
CA ASN A 383 12.20 10.64 -21.46
C ASN A 383 10.76 10.93 -21.99
N PRO A 384 10.26 12.18 -21.98
CA PRO A 384 8.86 12.49 -22.31
C PRO A 384 8.46 12.25 -23.78
N ALA A 385 9.43 11.92 -24.65
CA ALA A 385 9.24 11.82 -26.10
C ALA A 385 8.93 10.41 -26.62
N GLU A 386 8.99 9.38 -25.78
CA GLU A 386 8.61 8.01 -26.18
C GLU A 386 7.20 7.71 -25.67
N GLY A 387 6.25 7.58 -26.59
CA GLY A 387 4.90 7.10 -26.30
C GLY A 387 4.97 5.77 -25.58
N HIS A 388 4.67 5.77 -24.29
CA HIS A 388 4.61 4.57 -23.47
C HIS A 388 3.41 3.70 -23.89
N GLU A 389 3.66 2.73 -24.75
CA GLU A 389 2.90 1.48 -24.74
C GLU A 389 3.50 0.59 -23.64
N ASP A 390 3.27 0.95 -22.37
CA ASP A 390 3.23 -0.10 -21.35
C ASP A 390 2.01 -0.94 -21.74
N HIS A 391 2.21 -2.24 -21.96
CA HIS A 391 1.08 -3.16 -22.22
C HIS A 391 -0.03 -2.82 -21.23
N GLY A 392 -1.22 -2.54 -21.78
CA GLY A 392 -2.29 -1.81 -21.09
C GLY A 392 -2.57 -2.28 -19.67
N PRO A 393 -3.23 -1.44 -18.85
CA PRO A 393 -3.32 -1.60 -17.41
C PRO A 393 -3.41 -3.07 -17.00
N THR A 394 -2.39 -3.53 -16.27
CA THR A 394 -2.41 -4.80 -15.53
C THR A 394 -3.78 -4.94 -14.88
N ALA A 395 -4.35 -6.15 -14.90
CA ALA A 395 -5.76 -6.54 -14.66
C ALA A 395 -6.48 -6.04 -13.38
N GLN A 396 -5.98 -5.01 -12.70
CA GLN A 396 -6.45 -4.45 -11.43
C GLN A 396 -6.50 -2.91 -11.44
N ALA A 397 -6.21 -2.23 -12.56
CA ALA A 397 -6.62 -0.82 -12.67
C ALA A 397 -8.15 -0.77 -12.74
N PRO A 398 -8.82 0.10 -11.96
CA PRO A 398 -10.25 0.28 -12.09
C PRO A 398 -10.57 0.69 -13.54
N PRO A 399 -11.52 0.02 -14.21
CA PRO A 399 -11.95 0.44 -15.53
C PRO A 399 -12.47 1.88 -15.46
N PRO A 400 -12.35 2.67 -16.55
CA PRO A 400 -12.97 3.98 -16.58
C PRO A 400 -14.48 3.82 -16.40
N GLY A 401 -15.00 4.25 -15.25
CA GLY A 401 -16.41 4.25 -14.94
C GLY A 401 -17.18 5.14 -15.91
N GLY A 402 -17.77 4.55 -16.93
CA GLY A 402 -18.59 5.23 -17.93
C GLY A 402 -19.02 4.29 -19.06
N PRO A 403 -20.06 4.62 -19.84
CA PRO A 403 -20.42 3.84 -21.01
C PRO A 403 -19.25 3.86 -21.99
N ASN A 404 -18.79 2.69 -22.42
CA ASN A 404 -17.69 2.60 -23.36
C ASN A 404 -18.24 2.85 -24.79
N PHE A 405 -18.30 4.13 -25.17
CA PHE A 405 -18.68 4.58 -26.51
C PHE A 405 -17.54 4.46 -27.53
N ASN A 406 -16.40 3.89 -27.15
CA ASN A 406 -15.24 3.70 -28.03
C ASN A 406 -15.51 2.63 -29.10
N GLY A 407 -16.17 3.04 -30.19
CA GLY A 407 -16.00 2.56 -31.57
C GLY A 407 -16.39 1.12 -31.93
N ARG A 408 -16.53 0.18 -30.98
CA ARG A 408 -17.10 -1.15 -31.24
C ARG A 408 -18.58 -1.13 -30.90
N GLY A 409 -19.42 -1.18 -31.93
CA GLY A 409 -20.86 -1.40 -31.75
C GLY A 409 -21.18 -2.66 -30.95
N PRO A 410 -22.39 -2.76 -30.38
CA PRO A 410 -22.80 -3.93 -29.60
C PRO A 410 -22.61 -5.20 -30.41
N SER A 411 -22.20 -6.29 -29.75
CA SER A 411 -22.07 -7.59 -30.41
C SER A 411 -23.39 -7.98 -31.09
N PRO A 412 -23.39 -8.77 -32.19
CA PRO A 412 -24.63 -9.18 -32.86
C PRO A 412 -25.64 -9.84 -31.92
N ALA A 413 -25.16 -10.61 -30.93
CA ALA A 413 -26.00 -11.19 -29.88
C ALA A 413 -26.64 -10.09 -29.00
N ALA A 414 -25.84 -9.11 -28.53
CA ALA A 414 -26.35 -7.97 -27.76
C ALA A 414 -27.37 -7.14 -28.56
N ALA A 415 -27.16 -6.96 -29.87
CA ALA A 415 -28.10 -6.24 -30.74
C ALA A 415 -29.46 -6.97 -30.87
N ARG A 416 -29.46 -8.30 -30.99
CA ARG A 416 -30.71 -9.09 -31.01
C ARG A 416 -31.43 -9.08 -29.67
N LEU A 417 -30.69 -9.23 -28.58
CA LEU A 417 -31.26 -9.13 -27.22
C LEU A 417 -31.84 -7.73 -26.96
N ARG A 418 -31.18 -6.68 -27.47
CA ARG A 418 -31.68 -5.31 -27.40
C ARG A 418 -32.97 -5.12 -28.19
N ALA A 419 -33.06 -5.71 -29.39
CA ALA A 419 -34.29 -5.67 -30.19
C ALA A 419 -35.46 -6.36 -29.47
N ALA A 420 -35.22 -7.54 -28.87
CA ALA A 420 -36.23 -8.25 -28.08
C ALA A 420 -36.73 -7.44 -26.86
N LEU A 421 -35.85 -6.64 -26.23
CA LEU A 421 -36.29 -5.70 -25.19
C LEU A 421 -37.08 -4.52 -25.77
N ALA A 422 -36.67 -4.00 -26.93
CA ALA A 422 -37.32 -2.86 -27.58
C ALA A 422 -38.78 -3.12 -27.97
N ASP A 423 -39.12 -4.37 -28.29
CA ASP A 423 -40.50 -4.77 -28.65
C ASP A 423 -41.50 -4.53 -27.51
N ARG A 424 -41.03 -4.56 -26.26
CA ARG A 424 -41.89 -4.43 -25.06
C ARG A 424 -41.59 -3.20 -24.21
N TRP A 425 -40.33 -2.77 -24.18
CA TRP A 425 -39.86 -1.60 -23.45
C TRP A 425 -38.92 -0.76 -24.33
N PRO A 426 -39.46 -0.07 -25.34
CA PRO A 426 -38.65 0.81 -26.20
C PRO A 426 -37.90 1.88 -25.38
N GLU A 427 -38.44 2.29 -24.24
CA GLU A 427 -37.84 3.24 -23.29
C GLU A 427 -36.48 2.77 -22.78
N LEU A 428 -36.28 1.46 -22.56
CA LEU A 428 -34.99 0.91 -22.11
C LEU A 428 -33.89 1.08 -23.15
N THR A 429 -34.27 1.23 -24.43
CA THR A 429 -33.31 1.42 -25.51
C THR A 429 -32.94 2.89 -25.73
N VAL A 430 -33.63 3.83 -25.10
CA VAL A 430 -33.26 5.25 -25.14
C VAL A 430 -32.31 5.52 -23.96
N PRO A 431 -31.04 5.91 -24.20
CA PRO A 431 -30.13 6.25 -23.11
C PRO A 431 -30.74 7.32 -22.20
N PHE A 432 -30.74 7.06 -20.89
CA PHE A 432 -31.24 7.99 -19.86
C PHE A 432 -32.74 8.33 -19.95
N HIS A 433 -33.57 7.47 -20.54
CA HIS A 433 -35.02 7.66 -20.51
C HIS A 433 -35.55 7.74 -19.06
N PRO A 434 -36.42 8.71 -18.71
CA PRO A 434 -36.88 8.92 -17.33
C PRO A 434 -37.64 7.72 -16.74
N ASP A 435 -38.34 6.93 -17.58
CA ASP A 435 -39.02 5.71 -17.13
C ASP A 435 -38.11 4.50 -16.96
N ALA A 436 -36.89 4.50 -17.53
CA ALA A 436 -36.03 3.31 -17.50
C ALA A 436 -35.72 2.84 -16.06
N PRO A 437 -35.40 3.72 -15.08
CA PRO A 437 -35.21 3.29 -13.70
C PRO A 437 -36.45 2.63 -13.09
N ARG A 438 -37.64 3.16 -13.38
CA ARG A 438 -38.92 2.61 -12.88
C ARG A 438 -39.20 1.24 -13.50
N ILE A 439 -39.07 1.12 -14.82
CA ILE A 439 -39.25 -0.15 -15.56
C ILE A 439 -38.27 -1.22 -15.04
N LEU A 440 -37.00 -0.88 -14.86
CA LEU A 440 -35.98 -1.79 -14.34
C LEU A 440 -36.26 -2.25 -12.90
N ALA A 441 -36.91 -1.41 -12.09
CA ALA A 441 -37.27 -1.72 -10.71
C ALA A 441 -38.56 -2.57 -10.62
N GLU A 442 -39.59 -2.22 -11.38
CA GLU A 442 -40.93 -2.82 -11.29
C GLU A 442 -41.09 -4.07 -12.16
N GLU A 443 -40.46 -4.12 -13.34
CA GLU A 443 -40.66 -5.18 -14.34
C GLU A 443 -39.46 -6.13 -14.47
N ARG A 444 -38.56 -6.10 -13.48
CA ARG A 444 -37.32 -6.85 -13.45
C ARG A 444 -37.46 -8.33 -13.80
N ASP A 445 -38.44 -9.01 -13.21
CA ASP A 445 -38.64 -10.45 -13.40
C ASP A 445 -39.22 -10.79 -14.77
N GLU A 446 -39.99 -9.87 -15.35
CA GLU A 446 -40.48 -10.00 -16.72
C GLU A 446 -39.35 -9.76 -17.73
N ILE A 447 -38.50 -8.75 -17.50
CA ILE A 447 -37.30 -8.49 -18.31
C ILE A 447 -36.40 -9.71 -18.32
N ARG A 448 -36.16 -10.32 -17.15
CA ARG A 448 -35.41 -11.57 -17.02
C ARG A 448 -36.02 -12.67 -17.88
N ARG A 449 -37.34 -12.92 -17.75
CA ARG A 449 -38.05 -13.95 -18.53
C ARG A 449 -37.94 -13.73 -20.04
N VAL A 450 -38.10 -12.49 -20.51
CA VAL A 450 -37.98 -12.13 -21.94
C VAL A 450 -36.57 -12.43 -22.45
N LEU A 451 -35.53 -12.07 -21.67
CA LEU A 451 -34.14 -12.37 -22.03
C LEU A 451 -33.86 -13.87 -22.03
N GLU A 452 -34.30 -14.61 -21.01
CA GLU A 452 -34.10 -16.06 -20.89
C GLU A 452 -34.78 -16.86 -22.01
N ALA A 453 -35.88 -16.33 -22.58
CA ALA A 453 -36.53 -16.92 -23.74
C ALA A 453 -35.71 -16.77 -25.04
N GLN A 454 -34.70 -15.88 -25.08
CA GLN A 454 -33.89 -15.67 -26.27
C GLN A 454 -32.80 -16.74 -26.40
N PRO A 455 -32.62 -17.37 -27.59
CA PRO A 455 -31.63 -18.42 -27.81
C PRO A 455 -30.19 -17.99 -27.46
N ASP A 456 -29.86 -16.71 -27.67
CA ASP A 456 -28.52 -16.18 -27.46
C ASP A 456 -28.20 -15.87 -26.00
N TYR A 457 -29.22 -15.71 -25.13
CA TYR A 457 -29.02 -15.15 -23.79
C TYR A 457 -28.17 -16.04 -22.90
N ALA A 458 -28.38 -17.37 -22.93
CA ALA A 458 -27.59 -18.27 -22.09
C ALA A 458 -26.10 -18.23 -22.43
N ALA A 459 -25.74 -18.18 -23.71
CA ALA A 459 -24.35 -18.06 -24.15
C ALA A 459 -23.79 -16.66 -23.86
N PHE A 460 -24.58 -15.62 -24.09
CA PHE A 460 -24.22 -14.24 -23.79
C PHE A 460 -23.94 -14.04 -22.29
N SER A 461 -24.86 -14.46 -21.44
CA SER A 461 -24.76 -14.39 -19.98
C SER A 461 -23.54 -15.15 -19.46
N ARG A 462 -23.27 -16.37 -19.96
CA ARG A 462 -22.06 -17.13 -19.61
C ARG A 462 -20.76 -16.45 -20.03
N ARG A 463 -20.76 -15.71 -21.14
CA ARG A 463 -19.58 -15.00 -21.64
C ARG A 463 -19.26 -13.78 -20.77
N ILE A 464 -20.29 -13.07 -20.32
CA ILE A 464 -20.11 -11.90 -19.48
C ILE A 464 -19.98 -12.28 -18.01
N ALA A 465 -20.46 -13.45 -17.56
CA ALA A 465 -20.33 -13.90 -16.18
C ALA A 465 -18.88 -13.80 -15.70
N ARG A 466 -18.70 -13.27 -14.49
CA ARG A 466 -17.37 -13.16 -13.89
C ARG A 466 -16.86 -14.56 -13.62
N ARG A 467 -15.57 -14.77 -13.87
CA ARG A 467 -14.87 -15.97 -13.41
C ARG A 467 -13.84 -15.51 -12.41
N ALA A 468 -13.86 -16.08 -11.22
CA ALA A 468 -12.73 -15.95 -10.31
C ALA A 468 -11.45 -16.32 -11.07
N PRO A 469 -10.38 -15.53 -10.97
CA PRO A 469 -9.14 -15.84 -11.65
C PRO A 469 -8.64 -17.21 -11.16
N ASP A 470 -8.29 -18.11 -12.09
CA ASP A 470 -7.75 -19.43 -11.75
C ASP A 470 -6.45 -19.25 -10.94
N PRO A 471 -6.39 -19.68 -9.66
CA PRO A 471 -5.19 -19.55 -8.83
C PRO A 471 -3.96 -20.19 -9.47
N ALA A 472 -4.14 -21.31 -10.17
CA ALA A 472 -3.05 -21.98 -10.87
C ALA A 472 -2.56 -21.16 -12.07
N ALA A 473 -3.45 -20.46 -12.77
CA ALA A 473 -3.07 -19.53 -13.84
C ALA A 473 -2.37 -18.29 -13.30
N LEU A 474 -2.83 -17.73 -12.17
CA LEU A 474 -2.15 -16.63 -11.50
C LEU A 474 -0.73 -17.02 -11.06
N ALA A 475 -0.56 -18.19 -10.46
CA ALA A 475 0.77 -18.69 -10.06
C ALA A 475 1.72 -18.87 -11.26
N ARG A 476 1.19 -19.17 -12.44
CA ARG A 476 1.94 -19.26 -13.71
C ARG A 476 2.13 -17.91 -14.40
N SER A 477 1.58 -16.82 -13.88
CA SER A 477 1.68 -15.49 -14.50
C SER A 477 3.16 -15.08 -14.67
N PRO A 478 3.60 -14.78 -15.92
CA PRO A 478 4.95 -14.27 -16.16
C PRO A 478 5.26 -13.04 -15.31
N GLU A 479 4.31 -12.11 -15.16
CA GLU A 479 4.51 -10.91 -14.35
C GLU A 479 4.70 -11.26 -12.86
N ARG A 480 3.86 -12.14 -12.28
CA ARG A 480 4.01 -12.56 -10.87
C ARG A 480 5.32 -13.29 -10.61
N ARG A 481 5.76 -14.11 -11.57
CA ARG A 481 7.09 -14.73 -11.52
C ARG A 481 8.21 -13.69 -11.62
N TRP A 482 8.08 -12.71 -12.51
CA TRP A 482 9.06 -11.63 -12.67
C TRP A 482 9.20 -10.78 -11.40
N VAL A 483 8.10 -10.36 -10.77
CA VAL A 483 8.16 -9.56 -9.53
C VAL A 483 8.78 -10.34 -8.38
N LYS A 484 8.60 -11.67 -8.28
CA LYS A 484 9.30 -12.49 -7.27
C LYS A 484 10.82 -12.44 -7.47
N HIS A 485 11.31 -12.47 -8.71
CA HIS A 485 12.74 -12.23 -8.99
C HIS A 485 13.15 -10.81 -8.62
N GLN A 486 12.32 -9.80 -8.92
CA GLN A 486 12.62 -8.43 -8.52
C GLN A 486 12.71 -8.28 -7.00
N ARG A 487 11.77 -8.81 -6.23
CA ARG A 487 11.82 -8.78 -4.75
C ARG A 487 13.12 -9.39 -4.21
N LEU A 488 13.56 -10.53 -4.77
CA LEU A 488 14.83 -11.16 -4.39
C LEU A 488 16.02 -10.22 -4.68
N LEU A 489 16.06 -9.67 -5.90
CA LEU A 489 17.13 -8.79 -6.35
C LEU A 489 17.16 -7.47 -5.57
N GLU A 490 16.00 -6.86 -5.33
CA GLU A 490 15.91 -5.61 -4.59
C GLU A 490 16.33 -5.80 -3.12
N ARG A 491 15.98 -6.94 -2.50
CA ARG A 491 16.43 -7.24 -1.13
C ARG A 491 17.93 -7.51 -1.06
N ALA A 492 18.50 -8.24 -2.03
CA ALA A 492 19.94 -8.46 -2.10
C ALA A 492 20.71 -7.17 -2.34
N ASP A 493 20.23 -6.34 -3.28
CA ASP A 493 20.79 -5.04 -3.58
C ASP A 493 20.76 -4.14 -2.31
N ALA A 494 19.67 -4.18 -1.53
CA ALA A 494 19.59 -3.44 -0.27
C ALA A 494 20.62 -3.90 0.78
N VAL A 495 20.82 -5.21 0.96
CA VAL A 495 21.85 -5.75 1.87
C VAL A 495 23.25 -5.29 1.45
N ILE A 496 23.55 -5.39 0.15
CA ILE A 496 24.84 -5.01 -0.43
C ILE A 496 25.09 -3.50 -0.26
N LEU A 497 24.11 -2.67 -0.64
CA LEU A 497 24.22 -1.21 -0.56
C LEU A 497 24.30 -0.72 0.89
N GLY A 498 23.53 -1.31 1.80
CA GLY A 498 23.62 -1.03 3.24
C GLY A 498 25.00 -1.38 3.82
N SER A 499 25.58 -2.51 3.39
CA SER A 499 26.94 -2.93 3.77
C SER A 499 28.04 -2.02 3.20
N ASN A 500 27.77 -1.37 2.07
CA ASN A 500 28.70 -0.48 1.40
C ASN A 500 28.65 0.95 1.95
N LEU A 501 27.49 1.42 2.44
CA LEU A 501 27.30 2.80 2.89
C LEU A 501 28.36 3.25 3.92
N PRO A 502 28.70 2.49 4.98
CA PRO A 502 29.72 2.90 5.95
C PRO A 502 31.12 3.09 5.34
N LYS A 503 31.40 2.43 4.20
CA LYS A 503 32.72 2.44 3.54
C LYS A 503 32.90 3.65 2.62
N LEU A 504 31.84 4.43 2.38
CA LEU A 504 31.84 5.59 1.50
C LEU A 504 32.11 6.91 2.22
N GLY A 505 32.12 6.92 3.56
CA GLY A 505 32.47 8.10 4.36
C GLY A 505 31.37 9.17 4.47
N ASP A 506 30.13 8.86 4.08
CA ASP A 506 28.97 9.74 4.26
C ASP A 506 28.36 9.54 5.66
N ALA A 507 28.86 10.29 6.64
CA ALA A 507 28.45 10.17 8.04
C ALA A 507 26.99 10.60 8.26
N GLU A 508 26.49 11.57 7.50
CA GLU A 508 25.11 12.06 7.61
C GLU A 508 24.14 10.98 7.11
N ALA A 509 24.36 10.45 5.91
CA ALA A 509 23.53 9.37 5.37
C ALA A 509 23.59 8.12 6.24
N LEU A 510 24.76 7.74 6.77
CA LEU A 510 24.88 6.61 7.68
C LEU A 510 24.10 6.81 8.98
N GLY A 511 24.10 8.04 9.52
CA GLY A 511 23.33 8.40 10.70
C GLY A 511 21.83 8.26 10.47
N VAL A 512 21.32 8.82 9.37
CA VAL A 512 19.89 8.69 8.99
C VAL A 512 19.53 7.24 8.70
N TYR A 513 20.37 6.49 7.98
CA TYR A 513 20.13 5.08 7.70
C TYR A 513 19.96 4.26 8.99
N ARG A 514 20.86 4.43 9.97
CA ARG A 514 20.75 3.74 11.27
C ARG A 514 19.45 4.08 12.00
N ARG A 515 19.01 5.34 11.95
CA ARG A 515 17.75 5.76 12.56
C ARG A 515 16.52 5.19 11.84
N LEU A 516 16.55 5.11 10.51
CA LEU A 516 15.49 4.43 9.75
C LEU A 516 15.42 2.95 10.12
N ILE A 517 16.56 2.26 10.17
CA ILE A 517 16.63 0.86 10.58
C ILE A 517 16.14 0.66 12.02
N GLU A 518 16.46 1.57 12.94
CA GLU A 518 15.92 1.53 14.32
C GLU A 518 14.39 1.64 14.35
N LEU A 519 13.81 2.54 13.56
CA LEU A 519 12.36 2.70 13.46
C LEU A 519 11.69 1.50 12.78
N GLU A 520 12.31 0.93 11.76
CA GLU A 520 11.82 -0.25 11.03
C GLU A 520 11.85 -1.53 11.92
N HIS A 521 12.75 -1.63 12.89
CA HIS A 521 12.79 -2.72 13.88
C HIS A 521 11.84 -2.52 15.07
N ARG A 522 10.95 -1.52 15.06
CA ARG A 522 9.95 -1.38 16.11
C ARG A 522 8.73 -2.26 15.85
N ALA A 523 8.08 -2.68 16.93
CA ALA A 523 6.75 -3.28 16.85
C ALA A 523 5.66 -2.18 16.79
N LEU A 524 4.49 -2.53 16.24
CA LEU A 524 3.34 -1.65 16.18
C LEU A 524 2.89 -1.21 17.59
N ALA A 525 2.75 -2.18 18.50
CA ALA A 525 2.52 -1.91 19.91
C ALA A 525 3.85 -1.54 20.61
N PRO A 526 3.86 -0.52 21.49
CA PRO A 526 5.01 -0.28 22.35
C PRO A 526 5.23 -1.47 23.29
N ASP A 527 6.49 -1.69 23.68
CA ASP A 527 6.82 -2.72 24.66
C ASP A 527 6.00 -2.48 25.94
N PRO A 528 5.41 -3.55 26.53
CA PRO A 528 4.79 -3.41 27.84
C PRO A 528 5.82 -2.86 28.82
N ALA A 529 5.42 -1.88 29.63
CA ALA A 529 6.31 -1.32 30.65
C ALA A 529 6.88 -2.47 31.50
N PRO A 530 8.19 -2.46 31.81
CA PRO A 530 8.78 -3.51 32.63
C PRO A 530 7.99 -3.63 33.93
N VAL A 531 7.50 -4.83 34.23
CA VAL A 531 6.80 -5.11 35.47
C VAL A 531 7.80 -4.83 36.59
N VAL A 532 7.61 -3.74 37.31
CA VAL A 532 8.35 -3.47 38.54
C VAL A 532 7.86 -4.52 39.54
N GLU A 533 8.59 -5.62 39.66
CA GLU A 533 8.34 -6.62 40.70
C GLU A 533 8.29 -5.89 42.05
N GLY A 534 7.08 -5.87 42.62
CA GLY A 534 6.82 -5.20 43.88
C GLY A 534 7.76 -5.73 44.94
N ARG A 535 8.59 -4.84 45.49
CA ARG A 535 9.31 -5.09 46.73
C ARG A 535 8.32 -5.64 47.75
N PRO A 536 8.63 -6.76 48.44
CA PRO A 536 7.74 -7.30 49.46
C PRO A 536 7.50 -6.21 50.50
N ARG A 537 6.22 -5.96 50.80
CA ARG A 537 5.84 -5.09 51.92
C ARG A 537 6.46 -5.68 53.18
N ALA A 538 7.51 -5.03 53.69
CA ALA A 538 7.99 -5.27 55.03
C ALA A 538 6.85 -4.95 56.00
N GLY A 539 6.54 -5.92 56.86
CA GLY A 539 5.42 -5.85 57.79
C GLY A 539 5.56 -4.72 58.80
N SER A 540 4.39 -4.30 59.27
CA SER A 540 4.13 -3.79 60.62
C SER A 540 2.72 -4.18 61.01
#